data_AF-A0A478FR66-F1
#
_entry.id   AF-A0A478FR66-F1
#
_cell.length_a   1.000
_cell.length_b   1.000
_cell.length_c   1.000
_cell.angle_alpha   90.00
_cell.angle_beta   90.00
_cell.angle_gamma   90.00
#
_symmetry.space_group_name_H-M   'P 1'
#
loop_
_entity.id
_entity.type
_entity.pdbx_description
1 polymer ?
#
loop_
_entity_poly.entity_id
_entity_poly.type
_entity_poly.pdbx_seq_one_letter_code
_entity_poly.pdbx_strand_id
1 'polypeptide(L)'
;MLPAAKGGIALVVVASSVTGGYFLFNPGTKEKKHVSVLSSLHNLQSTYGSGKFGNTYSIYMVDPNNEKNEWWWKEVYADFKSFSEGSSNGGKLSEEFKNTTEKIKSAYSKTKAGEGSKALNQVCEVAFKDAKNNWGSKTNYEDNVWTYCSILRSHPKVIPSSDTTYDNQKGSSHKDKAVSVLDKDNEANKSFWDLRNKEFFGEVTSKSVGSSGQISIFKDLFKKDKKTRTANDNIKKACEDAYKLATSENDQATDVDIKKFCYLIPEIATAS
;
A
#
# COMPACT_ATOMS: atom_id res chain seq x y z
N MET A 1 -11.20 -1.09 13.67
CA MET A 1 -11.24 -0.96 12.20
C MET A 1 -12.20 0.17 11.83
N LEU A 2 -11.71 1.16 11.07
CA LEU A 2 -12.57 2.17 10.46
C LEU A 2 -13.55 1.43 9.53
N PRO A 3 -14.88 1.62 9.64
CA PRO A 3 -15.80 1.02 8.69
C PRO A 3 -15.42 1.48 7.28
N ALA A 4 -15.28 0.53 6.34
CA ALA A 4 -15.08 0.85 4.94
C ALA A 4 -16.19 1.81 4.50
N ALA A 5 -15.80 3.02 4.06
CA ALA A 5 -16.75 4.03 3.62
C ALA A 5 -17.59 3.43 2.48
N LYS A 6 -18.90 3.31 2.70
CA LYS A 6 -19.85 2.65 1.79
C LYS A 6 -20.10 3.38 0.45
N GLY A 7 -19.29 4.40 0.14
CA GLY A 7 -19.33 5.16 -1.11
C GLY A 7 -17.95 5.32 -1.76
N GLY A 8 -17.01 4.43 -1.46
CA GLY A 8 -15.62 4.53 -1.88
C GLY A 8 -15.33 3.89 -3.23
N ILE A 9 -14.51 4.56 -4.02
CA ILE A 9 -13.90 4.10 -5.26
C ILE A 9 -13.33 2.70 -5.11
N ALA A 10 -13.76 1.77 -5.97
CA ALA A 10 -13.11 0.47 -6.08
C ALA A 10 -11.73 0.66 -6.72
N LEU A 11 -10.69 0.24 -6.03
CA LEU A 11 -9.31 0.37 -6.46
C LEU A 11 -9.00 -0.58 -7.63
N VAL A 12 -9.47 -0.25 -8.84
CA VAL A 12 -9.07 -0.98 -10.03
C VAL A 12 -7.81 -0.32 -10.59
N VAL A 13 -6.67 -0.78 -10.09
CA VAL A 13 -5.35 -0.48 -10.68
C VAL A 13 -5.28 -0.98 -12.13
N VAL A 14 -4.88 -0.17 -13.11
CA VAL A 14 -4.72 -0.57 -14.54
C VAL A 14 -3.32 -0.18 -15.05
N ALA A 15 -2.81 -0.86 -16.07
CA ALA A 15 -1.44 -0.72 -16.60
C ALA A 15 -1.09 0.68 -17.12
N SER A 16 0.12 1.15 -16.83
CA SER A 16 0.83 2.21 -17.58
C SER A 16 2.21 1.70 -17.99
N SER A 17 2.66 2.07 -19.20
CA SER A 17 4.00 1.79 -19.73
C SER A 17 4.99 2.94 -19.53
N VAL A 18 4.60 3.99 -18.78
CA VAL A 18 5.38 5.24 -18.66
C VAL A 18 5.52 5.64 -17.19
N THR A 19 6.73 5.43 -16.65
CA THR A 19 7.31 6.03 -15.43
C THR A 19 6.38 6.17 -14.20
N GLY A 20 6.32 5.12 -13.38
CA GLY A 20 6.26 5.24 -11.92
C GLY A 20 4.92 5.55 -11.22
N GLY A 21 3.75 5.33 -11.81
CA GLY A 21 2.48 5.53 -11.11
C GLY A 21 1.39 4.50 -11.41
N TYR A 22 0.26 4.65 -10.74
CA TYR A 22 -0.86 3.70 -10.73
C TYR A 22 -2.11 4.34 -11.33
N PHE A 23 -2.81 3.67 -12.24
CA PHE A 23 -4.12 4.16 -12.68
C PHE A 23 -5.21 3.69 -11.72
N LEU A 24 -5.94 4.59 -11.08
CA LEU A 24 -7.15 4.22 -10.35
C LEU A 24 -8.38 4.44 -11.23
N PHE A 25 -9.40 3.62 -11.02
CA PHE A 25 -10.68 3.69 -11.73
C PHE A 25 -11.71 4.37 -10.84
N ASN A 26 -12.30 5.48 -11.30
CA ASN A 26 -13.46 6.06 -10.63
C ASN A 26 -14.73 5.33 -11.12
N PRO A 27 -15.47 4.61 -10.27
CA PRO A 27 -16.66 3.86 -10.69
C PRO A 27 -17.85 4.75 -11.06
N GLY A 28 -17.92 5.98 -10.52
CA GLY A 28 -18.98 6.94 -10.84
C GLY A 28 -18.81 7.54 -12.23
N THR A 29 -17.58 7.91 -12.61
CA THR A 29 -17.29 8.50 -13.93
C THR A 29 -16.80 7.50 -14.96
N LYS A 30 -16.45 6.28 -14.53
CA LYS A 30 -15.77 5.24 -15.32
C LYS A 30 -14.40 5.67 -15.88
N GLU A 31 -13.85 6.78 -15.38
CA GLU A 31 -12.55 7.30 -15.82
C GLU A 31 -11.40 6.52 -15.17
N LYS A 32 -10.34 6.28 -15.95
CA LYS A 32 -9.05 5.82 -15.43
C LYS A 32 -8.16 7.04 -15.24
N LYS A 33 -7.70 7.29 -14.02
CA LYS A 33 -6.84 8.43 -13.70
C LYS A 33 -5.54 7.97 -13.09
N HIS A 34 -4.44 8.58 -13.53
CA HIS A 34 -3.11 8.27 -13.04
C HIS A 34 -2.87 8.95 -11.68
N VAL A 35 -2.38 8.17 -10.71
CA VAL A 35 -1.85 8.64 -9.42
C VAL A 35 -0.35 8.42 -9.41
N SER A 36 0.39 9.49 -9.12
CA SER A 36 1.84 9.42 -8.92
C SER A 36 2.13 9.17 -7.44
N VAL A 37 2.99 8.20 -7.15
CA VAL A 37 3.46 7.89 -5.79
C VAL A 37 4.87 8.42 -5.58
N LEU A 38 5.32 8.52 -4.33
CA LEU A 38 6.64 9.06 -4.00
C LEU A 38 7.79 8.35 -4.72
N SER A 39 7.68 7.04 -4.97
CA SER A 39 8.72 6.29 -5.70
C SER A 39 8.92 6.75 -7.15
N SER A 40 8.02 7.56 -7.70
CA SER A 40 8.18 8.18 -9.02
C SER A 40 9.11 9.39 -9.01
N LEU A 41 9.48 9.90 -7.84
CA LEU A 41 10.31 11.09 -7.69
C LEU A 41 11.78 10.77 -7.96
N HIS A 42 12.38 11.49 -8.91
CA HIS A 42 13.83 11.41 -9.16
C HIS A 42 14.67 11.83 -7.94
N ASN A 43 14.12 12.69 -7.09
CA ASN A 43 14.75 13.24 -5.90
C ASN A 43 14.13 12.70 -4.60
N LEU A 44 13.59 11.47 -4.61
CA LEU A 44 12.97 10.83 -3.44
C LEU A 44 13.88 10.92 -2.21
N GLN A 45 15.15 10.53 -2.34
CA GLN A 45 16.09 10.45 -1.23
C GLN A 45 16.41 11.81 -0.60
N SER A 46 16.51 12.88 -1.40
CA SER A 46 16.78 14.22 -0.87
C SER A 46 15.53 14.88 -0.27
N THR A 47 14.33 14.52 -0.76
CA THR A 47 13.07 15.08 -0.28
C THR A 47 12.55 14.35 0.96
N TYR A 48 12.66 13.02 0.96
CA TYR A 48 12.25 12.12 2.04
C TYR A 48 13.47 11.24 2.34
N GLY A 49 14.29 11.66 3.31
CA GLY A 49 15.53 10.96 3.66
C GLY A 49 15.33 9.47 3.97
N SER A 50 16.43 8.71 3.98
CA SER A 50 16.40 7.31 4.41
C SER A 50 15.83 7.18 5.83
N GLY A 51 15.02 6.17 6.08
CA GLY A 51 14.35 5.94 7.36
C GLY A 51 13.12 6.81 7.63
N LYS A 52 12.79 7.74 6.72
CA LYS A 52 11.52 8.48 6.77
C LYS A 52 10.38 7.60 6.24
N PHE A 53 9.19 7.77 6.81
CA PHE A 53 8.03 6.96 6.46
C PHE A 53 7.72 7.01 4.96
N GLY A 54 7.75 8.21 4.36
CA GLY A 54 7.51 8.40 2.93
C GLY A 54 8.54 7.72 2.05
N ASN A 55 9.79 7.62 2.48
CA ASN A 55 10.84 6.90 1.74
C ASN A 55 10.62 5.39 1.82
N THR A 56 10.44 4.87 3.04
CA THR A 56 10.23 3.44 3.31
C THR A 56 9.03 2.87 2.56
N TYR A 57 7.90 3.59 2.56
CA TYR A 57 6.65 3.16 1.92
C TYR A 57 6.37 3.90 0.60
N SER A 58 7.43 4.40 -0.05
CA SER A 58 7.34 5.31 -1.21
C SER A 58 6.52 4.79 -2.40
N ILE A 59 6.45 3.47 -2.58
CA ILE A 59 5.65 2.83 -3.64
C ILE A 59 4.14 2.90 -3.39
N TYR A 60 3.70 3.26 -2.19
CA TYR A 60 2.28 3.34 -1.83
C TYR A 60 1.81 4.75 -1.50
N MET A 61 2.73 5.63 -1.10
CA MET A 61 2.41 6.98 -0.66
C MET A 61 2.17 7.90 -1.84
N VAL A 62 1.00 8.53 -1.91
CA VAL A 62 0.65 9.45 -3.01
C VAL A 62 1.46 10.72 -2.91
N ASP A 63 2.08 11.14 -4.01
CA ASP A 63 2.88 12.36 -4.03
C ASP A 63 2.01 13.59 -3.71
N PRO A 64 2.24 14.27 -2.57
CA PRO A 64 1.41 15.39 -2.15
C PRO A 64 1.71 16.66 -2.93
N ASN A 65 2.87 16.74 -3.60
CA ASN A 65 3.31 17.91 -4.34
C ASN A 65 3.02 17.80 -5.84
N ASN A 66 2.55 16.65 -6.33
CA ASN A 66 2.21 16.46 -7.73
C ASN A 66 0.79 16.97 -8.03
N GLU A 67 0.69 18.01 -8.85
CA GLU A 67 -0.60 18.62 -9.24
C GLU A 67 -1.54 17.63 -9.94
N LYS A 68 -0.99 16.63 -10.65
CA LYS A 68 -1.81 15.59 -11.29
C LYS A 68 -2.54 14.70 -10.28
N ASN A 69 -2.16 14.74 -9.00
CA ASN A 69 -2.84 14.01 -7.93
C ASN A 69 -3.97 14.82 -7.28
N GLU A 70 -4.23 16.08 -7.67
CA GLU A 70 -5.27 16.93 -7.05
C GLU A 70 -6.65 16.24 -7.01
N TRP A 71 -7.02 15.53 -8.08
CA TRP A 71 -8.28 14.79 -8.13
C TRP A 71 -8.34 13.69 -7.06
N TRP A 72 -7.24 12.97 -6.83
CA TRP A 72 -7.17 11.90 -5.84
C TRP A 72 -7.32 12.47 -4.44
N TRP A 73 -6.63 13.58 -4.17
CA TRP A 73 -6.77 14.30 -2.91
C TRP A 73 -8.21 14.76 -2.67
N LYS A 74 -8.91 15.26 -3.70
CA LYS A 74 -10.32 15.66 -3.60
C LYS A 74 -11.23 14.51 -3.21
N GLU A 75 -11.02 13.32 -3.79
CA GLU A 75 -11.81 12.14 -3.48
C GLU A 75 -11.54 11.60 -2.08
N VAL A 76 -10.26 11.44 -1.72
CA VAL A 76 -9.84 11.03 -0.37
C VAL A 76 -10.36 12.00 0.68
N TYR A 77 -10.35 13.30 0.38
CA TYR A 77 -10.85 14.33 1.27
C TYR A 77 -12.38 14.27 1.44
N ALA A 78 -13.14 13.92 0.40
CA ALA A 78 -14.57 13.71 0.53
C ALA A 78 -14.89 12.55 1.49
N ASP A 79 -14.16 11.43 1.36
CA ASP A 79 -14.28 10.28 2.28
C ASP A 79 -13.84 10.66 3.70
N PHE A 80 -12.74 11.40 3.83
CA PHE A 80 -12.24 11.92 5.10
C PHE A 80 -13.27 12.84 5.77
N LYS A 81 -13.88 13.76 5.02
CA LYS A 81 -14.89 14.69 5.52
C LYS A 81 -16.12 13.94 6.00
N SER A 82 -16.68 13.06 5.16
CA SER A 82 -17.81 12.21 5.52
C SER A 82 -17.53 11.39 6.79
N PHE A 83 -16.32 10.84 6.91
CA PHE A 83 -15.91 10.12 8.10
C PHE A 83 -15.80 11.02 9.34
N SER A 84 -15.21 12.21 9.20
CA SER A 84 -14.98 13.16 10.29
C SER A 84 -16.24 13.77 10.87
N GLU A 85 -17.29 13.94 10.05
CA GLU A 85 -18.58 14.51 10.46
C GLU A 85 -19.45 13.50 11.24
N GLY A 86 -19.09 12.21 11.22
CA GLY A 86 -19.76 11.18 12.00
C GLY A 86 -19.47 11.33 13.51
N SER A 87 -20.52 11.52 14.32
CA SER A 87 -20.42 11.76 15.77
C SER A 87 -19.68 10.67 16.57
N SER A 88 -19.61 9.44 16.06
CA SER A 88 -18.91 8.30 16.68
C SER A 88 -17.45 8.11 16.24
N ASN A 89 -16.94 8.98 15.36
CA ASN A 89 -15.65 8.79 14.69
C ASN A 89 -14.51 9.65 15.26
N GLY A 90 -14.79 10.60 16.15
CA GLY A 90 -13.78 11.49 16.73
C GLY A 90 -12.63 10.76 17.45
N GLY A 91 -12.89 9.57 18.01
CA GLY A 91 -11.87 8.74 18.66
C GLY A 91 -11.00 7.90 17.72
N LYS A 92 -11.31 7.87 16.40
CA LYS A 92 -10.57 7.07 15.40
C LYS A 92 -9.63 7.93 14.54
N LEU A 93 -9.70 9.26 14.69
CA LEU A 93 -8.79 10.21 14.07
C LEU A 93 -7.71 10.62 15.08
N SER A 94 -6.48 10.59 14.63
CA SER A 94 -5.32 11.19 15.29
C SER A 94 -5.42 12.72 15.28
N GLU A 95 -4.69 13.38 16.17
CA GLU A 95 -4.79 14.82 16.39
C GLU A 95 -4.48 15.66 15.13
N GLU A 96 -3.58 15.17 14.30
CA GLU A 96 -3.20 15.73 13.01
C GLU A 96 -4.32 15.62 11.95
N PHE A 97 -5.18 14.61 12.08
CA PHE A 97 -6.30 14.33 11.19
C PHE A 97 -7.65 14.70 11.82
N LYS A 98 -7.69 15.38 12.96
CA LYS A 98 -8.94 15.87 13.56
C LYS A 98 -9.36 17.21 12.95
N ASN A 99 -10.67 17.46 12.99
CA ASN A 99 -11.30 18.76 12.76
C ASN A 99 -11.12 19.33 11.33
N THR A 100 -11.98 18.87 10.42
CA THR A 100 -12.11 19.35 9.03
C THR A 100 -12.51 20.82 8.90
N THR A 101 -13.16 21.37 9.91
CA THR A 101 -13.60 22.77 9.92
C THR A 101 -12.49 23.76 10.25
N GLU A 102 -11.47 23.35 11.02
CA GLU A 102 -10.42 24.26 11.50
C GLU A 102 -9.01 23.90 11.03
N LYS A 103 -8.64 22.60 11.02
CA LYS A 103 -7.27 22.15 10.73
C LYS A 103 -7.06 21.72 9.28
N ILE A 104 -8.00 20.96 8.70
CA ILE A 104 -7.91 20.47 7.33
C ILE A 104 -9.09 20.97 6.50
N LYS A 105 -9.00 22.18 5.93
CA LYS A 105 -10.14 22.84 5.26
C LYS A 105 -10.25 22.53 3.77
N SER A 106 -9.21 21.96 3.17
CA SER A 106 -9.21 21.61 1.75
C SER A 106 -8.51 20.28 1.48
N ALA A 107 -8.82 19.71 0.33
CA ALA A 107 -8.20 18.48 -0.14
C ALA A 107 -6.73 18.67 -0.55
N TYR A 108 -6.47 19.73 -1.31
CA TYR A 108 -5.22 19.97 -1.99
C TYR A 108 -4.84 21.45 -1.92
N SER A 109 -3.55 21.72 -1.77
CA SER A 109 -2.95 23.04 -1.92
C SER A 109 -1.51 22.92 -2.42
N LYS A 110 -1.14 23.79 -3.37
CA LYS A 110 0.22 23.90 -3.91
C LYS A 110 1.15 24.70 -3.00
N THR A 111 0.60 25.66 -2.26
CA THR A 111 1.36 26.51 -1.34
C THR A 111 1.80 25.65 -0.17
N LYS A 112 3.00 25.86 0.39
CA LYS A 112 3.38 25.20 1.65
C LYS A 112 2.43 25.64 2.77
N ALA A 113 2.10 24.73 3.68
CA ALA A 113 1.31 25.06 4.86
C ALA A 113 2.03 26.17 5.66
N GLY A 114 1.38 27.32 5.85
CA GLY A 114 1.73 28.26 6.92
C GLY A 114 1.25 27.74 8.28
N GLU A 115 1.38 28.55 9.33
CA GLU A 115 0.93 28.21 10.70
C GLU A 115 -0.61 28.04 10.85
N GLY A 116 -1.38 28.13 9.77
CA GLY A 116 -2.85 28.04 9.77
C GLY A 116 -3.43 26.74 9.19
N SER A 117 -4.63 26.86 8.60
CA SER A 117 -5.37 25.78 7.93
C SER A 117 -4.51 25.04 6.91
N LYS A 118 -4.48 23.71 7.00
CA LYS A 118 -3.77 22.83 6.07
C LYS A 118 -4.71 22.20 5.06
N ALA A 119 -4.15 21.84 3.91
CA ALA A 119 -4.79 20.91 2.99
C ALA A 119 -4.39 19.47 3.36
N LEU A 120 -5.23 18.48 3.02
CA LEU A 120 -4.96 17.08 3.35
C LEU A 120 -3.61 16.59 2.78
N ASN A 121 -3.28 16.97 1.54
CA ASN A 121 -1.98 16.64 0.93
C ASN A 121 -0.79 17.15 1.77
N GLN A 122 -0.91 18.31 2.40
CA GLN A 122 0.16 18.88 3.25
C GLN A 122 0.29 18.15 4.59
N VAL A 123 -0.81 17.64 5.15
CA VAL A 123 -0.77 16.80 6.37
C VAL A 123 -0.02 15.50 6.08
N CYS A 124 -0.30 14.89 4.93
CA CYS A 124 0.41 13.71 4.46
C CYS A 124 1.89 14.00 4.18
N GLU A 125 2.23 15.16 3.59
CA GLU A 125 3.62 15.58 3.36
C GLU A 125 4.43 15.65 4.67
N VAL A 126 3.82 16.18 5.74
CA VAL A 126 4.45 16.21 7.06
C VAL A 126 4.68 14.80 7.58
N ALA A 127 3.69 13.91 7.46
CA ALA A 127 3.82 12.51 7.87
C ALA A 127 4.96 11.80 7.13
N PHE A 128 5.06 12.02 5.82
CA PHE A 128 6.06 11.37 4.96
C PHE A 128 7.50 11.78 5.30
N LYS A 129 7.71 12.99 5.80
CA LYS A 129 9.01 13.51 6.24
C LYS A 129 9.37 13.13 7.66
N ASP A 130 8.45 12.55 8.40
CA ASP A 130 8.69 12.08 9.75
C ASP A 130 9.21 10.64 9.77
N ALA A 131 9.89 10.27 10.86
CA ALA A 131 10.34 8.91 11.08
C ALA A 131 9.27 8.16 11.90
N LYS A 132 8.99 6.90 11.54
CA LYS A 132 7.90 6.12 12.16
C LYS A 132 8.07 5.97 13.68
N ASN A 133 9.30 5.88 14.17
CA ASN A 133 9.61 5.81 15.60
C ASN A 133 9.15 7.05 16.40
N ASN A 134 8.92 8.18 15.75
CA ASN A 134 8.40 9.40 16.40
C ASN A 134 6.88 9.34 16.65
N TRP A 135 6.19 8.29 16.19
CA TRP A 135 4.72 8.21 16.24
C TRP A 135 4.19 7.45 17.46
N GLY A 136 5.05 6.95 18.34
CA GLY A 136 4.66 6.08 19.46
C GLY A 136 3.59 6.67 20.40
N SER A 137 3.51 8.00 20.51
CA SER A 137 2.49 8.70 21.31
C SER A 137 1.25 9.13 20.51
N LYS A 138 1.26 8.96 19.18
CA LYS A 138 0.21 9.47 18.28
C LYS A 138 -0.82 8.40 17.97
N THR A 139 -1.81 8.27 18.83
CA THR A 139 -2.91 7.29 18.67
C THR A 139 -3.56 7.41 17.29
N ASN A 140 -3.72 6.29 16.58
CA ASN A 140 -4.31 6.15 15.24
C ASN A 140 -3.57 6.87 14.09
N TYR A 141 -2.42 7.50 14.34
CA TYR A 141 -1.76 8.33 13.31
C TYR A 141 -1.28 7.50 12.13
N GLU A 142 -0.60 6.38 12.38
CA GLU A 142 -0.15 5.49 11.30
C GLU A 142 -1.32 4.97 10.45
N ASP A 143 -2.39 4.50 11.10
CA ASP A 143 -3.57 4.01 10.39
C ASP A 143 -4.23 5.12 9.56
N ASN A 144 -4.29 6.36 10.07
CA ASN A 144 -4.80 7.50 9.31
C ASN A 144 -3.89 7.87 8.12
N VAL A 145 -2.56 7.80 8.29
CA VAL A 145 -1.63 8.03 7.18
C VAL A 145 -1.84 6.97 6.09
N TRP A 146 -1.95 5.70 6.44
CA TRP A 146 -2.26 4.66 5.46
C TRP A 146 -3.63 4.87 4.80
N THR A 147 -4.65 5.23 5.56
CA THR A 147 -6.00 5.42 5.03
C THR A 147 -6.10 6.63 4.10
N TYR A 148 -5.51 7.76 4.46
CA TYR A 148 -5.73 9.03 3.76
C TYR A 148 -4.55 9.47 2.87
N CYS A 149 -3.37 8.88 3.01
CA CYS A 149 -2.18 9.29 2.27
C CYS A 149 -1.64 8.20 1.32
N SER A 150 -2.17 6.97 1.38
CA SER A 150 -1.73 5.87 0.53
C SER A 150 -2.76 5.43 -0.49
N ILE A 151 -2.28 4.88 -1.62
CA ILE A 151 -3.13 4.21 -2.61
C ILE A 151 -3.77 2.92 -2.07
N LEU A 152 -3.35 2.39 -0.92
CA LEU A 152 -3.94 1.16 -0.35
C LEU A 152 -5.18 1.45 0.50
N ARG A 153 -5.35 2.69 0.96
CA ARG A 153 -6.47 3.17 1.81
C ARG A 153 -6.63 2.41 3.14
N SER A 154 -5.67 1.56 3.47
CA SER A 154 -5.61 0.73 4.68
C SER A 154 -4.16 0.30 4.93
N HIS A 155 -3.82 0.09 6.20
CA HIS A 155 -2.51 -0.40 6.60
C HIS A 155 -2.48 -1.93 6.48
N PRO A 156 -1.68 -2.51 5.56
CA PRO A 156 -1.61 -3.96 5.44
C PRO A 156 -1.06 -4.60 6.73
N LYS A 157 -1.72 -5.66 7.17
CA LYS A 157 -1.29 -6.52 8.27
C LYS A 157 -0.24 -7.50 7.77
N VAL A 158 0.93 -7.44 8.38
CA VAL A 158 2.01 -8.42 8.20
C VAL A 158 1.82 -9.60 9.15
N ILE A 159 2.52 -10.71 8.88
CA ILE A 159 2.61 -11.83 9.82
C ILE A 159 3.27 -11.30 11.10
N PRO A 160 2.61 -11.31 12.27
CA PRO A 160 3.20 -10.75 13.48
C PRO A 160 4.36 -11.62 13.99
N SER A 161 5.36 -10.99 14.63
CA SER A 161 6.45 -11.69 15.33
C SER A 161 5.97 -12.77 16.30
N SER A 162 4.81 -12.55 16.95
CA SER A 162 4.18 -13.49 17.88
C SER A 162 3.35 -14.59 17.23
N ASP A 163 3.22 -14.62 15.90
CA ASP A 163 2.43 -15.64 15.20
C ASP A 163 3.10 -17.02 15.30
N THR A 164 2.35 -18.06 15.66
CA THR A 164 2.83 -19.45 15.74
C THR A 164 2.28 -20.33 14.61
N THR A 165 1.47 -19.77 13.70
CA THR A 165 0.82 -20.53 12.62
C THR A 165 1.83 -21.19 11.69
N TYR A 166 2.98 -20.55 11.52
CA TYR A 166 4.02 -20.96 10.57
C TYR A 166 5.25 -21.59 11.22
N ASP A 167 5.14 -22.08 12.45
CA ASP A 167 6.29 -22.68 13.15
C ASP A 167 6.85 -23.89 12.36
N ASN A 168 8.17 -23.92 12.18
CA ASN A 168 8.90 -24.85 11.29
C ASN A 168 8.53 -24.77 9.80
N GLN A 169 7.80 -23.73 9.40
CA GLN A 169 7.49 -23.42 8.01
C GLN A 169 8.20 -22.14 7.55
N LYS A 170 8.28 -21.94 6.23
CA LYS A 170 8.93 -20.77 5.65
C LYS A 170 8.34 -19.45 6.14
N GLY A 171 7.03 -19.38 6.39
CA GLY A 171 6.38 -18.16 6.89
C GLY A 171 7.01 -17.61 8.19
N SER A 172 7.62 -18.46 9.02
CA SER A 172 8.21 -18.04 10.30
C SER A 172 9.43 -17.13 10.15
N SER A 173 10.28 -17.35 9.14
CA SER A 173 11.48 -16.50 8.89
C SER A 173 11.14 -15.14 8.27
N HIS A 174 9.87 -14.93 7.92
CA HIS A 174 9.39 -13.75 7.20
C HIS A 174 8.45 -12.85 8.03
N LYS A 175 8.33 -13.13 9.34
CA LYS A 175 7.57 -12.32 10.30
C LYS A 175 7.96 -10.83 10.26
N ASP A 176 7.00 -9.98 10.61
CA ASP A 176 7.03 -8.51 10.60
C ASP A 176 7.26 -7.85 9.22
N LYS A 177 7.42 -8.64 8.15
CA LYS A 177 7.68 -8.14 6.79
C LYS A 177 6.70 -8.68 5.74
N ALA A 178 6.46 -9.98 5.75
CA ALA A 178 5.53 -10.65 4.86
C ALA A 178 4.09 -10.26 5.17
N VAL A 179 3.29 -9.93 4.15
CA VAL A 179 1.88 -9.61 4.33
C VAL A 179 1.09 -10.87 4.67
N SER A 180 0.21 -10.78 5.66
CA SER A 180 -0.64 -11.88 6.11
C SER A 180 -1.62 -12.31 5.03
N VAL A 181 -1.77 -13.62 4.89
CA VAL A 181 -2.73 -14.27 4.00
C VAL A 181 -3.96 -14.79 4.75
N LEU A 182 -3.98 -14.66 6.08
CA LEU A 182 -5.03 -15.20 6.94
C LEU A 182 -6.36 -14.47 6.74
N ASP A 183 -7.47 -15.22 6.90
CA ASP A 183 -8.80 -14.69 6.61
C ASP A 183 -9.21 -13.49 7.49
N LYS A 184 -8.76 -13.48 8.76
CA LYS A 184 -8.98 -12.36 9.69
C LYS A 184 -8.41 -11.03 9.18
N ASP A 185 -7.41 -11.10 8.30
CA ASP A 185 -6.70 -9.93 7.76
C ASP A 185 -7.14 -9.60 6.33
N ASN A 186 -8.07 -10.36 5.73
CA ASN A 186 -8.48 -10.23 4.34
C ASN A 186 -8.91 -8.81 3.99
N GLU A 187 -9.74 -8.19 4.82
CA GLU A 187 -10.25 -6.84 4.54
C GLU A 187 -9.13 -5.79 4.58
N ALA A 188 -8.25 -5.87 5.59
CA ALA A 188 -7.12 -4.95 5.73
C ALA A 188 -6.06 -5.14 4.63
N ASN A 189 -5.93 -6.34 4.09
CA ASN A 189 -4.93 -6.68 3.08
C ASN A 189 -5.48 -6.72 1.65
N LYS A 190 -6.79 -6.50 1.46
CA LYS A 190 -7.44 -6.66 0.16
C LYS A 190 -6.79 -5.78 -0.91
N SER A 191 -6.67 -4.47 -0.65
CA SER A 191 -6.06 -3.53 -1.61
C SER A 191 -4.61 -3.87 -1.93
N PHE A 192 -3.85 -4.36 -0.93
CA PHE A 192 -2.48 -4.81 -1.13
C PHE A 192 -2.43 -6.02 -2.07
N TRP A 193 -3.22 -7.06 -1.80
CA TRP A 193 -3.20 -8.28 -2.61
C TRP A 193 -3.72 -8.04 -4.02
N ASP A 194 -4.75 -7.20 -4.19
CA ASP A 194 -5.26 -6.78 -5.49
C ASP A 194 -4.18 -6.06 -6.31
N LEU A 195 -3.45 -5.13 -5.67
CA LEU A 195 -2.34 -4.41 -6.30
C LEU A 195 -1.18 -5.36 -6.64
N ARG A 196 -0.73 -6.16 -5.67
CA ARG A 196 0.39 -7.08 -5.84
C ARG A 196 0.12 -8.09 -6.95
N ASN A 197 -1.12 -8.57 -7.08
CA ASN A 197 -1.49 -9.52 -8.13
C ASN A 197 -1.32 -8.90 -9.53
N LYS A 198 -1.67 -7.62 -9.68
CA LYS A 198 -1.50 -6.88 -10.94
C LYS A 198 -0.03 -6.63 -11.25
N GLU A 199 0.75 -6.24 -10.24
CA GLU A 199 2.20 -6.09 -10.39
C GLU A 199 2.86 -7.40 -10.82
N PHE A 200 2.48 -8.50 -10.17
CA PHE A 200 3.00 -9.83 -10.44
C PHE A 200 2.77 -10.26 -11.89
N PHE A 201 1.56 -10.04 -12.42
CA PHE A 201 1.22 -10.41 -13.79
C PHE A 201 1.58 -9.35 -14.85
N GLY A 202 2.31 -8.29 -14.47
CA GLY A 202 2.70 -7.23 -15.41
C GLY A 202 1.52 -6.40 -15.90
N GLU A 203 0.40 -6.42 -15.20
CA GLU A 203 -0.76 -5.56 -15.47
C GLU A 203 -0.53 -4.13 -14.97
N VAL A 204 0.58 -3.86 -14.28
CA VAL A 204 1.10 -2.54 -13.97
C VAL A 204 2.62 -2.55 -14.00
N THR A 205 3.23 -1.40 -14.26
CA THR A 205 4.69 -1.27 -14.18
C THR A 205 5.14 -1.48 -12.74
N SER A 206 5.96 -2.50 -12.53
CA SER A 206 6.57 -2.80 -11.23
C SER A 206 7.91 -3.49 -11.44
N LYS A 207 8.79 -3.40 -10.46
CA LYS A 207 10.02 -4.21 -10.42
C LYS A 207 9.76 -5.64 -9.94
N SER A 208 8.54 -5.91 -9.47
CA SER A 208 8.11 -7.19 -8.87
C SER A 208 7.29 -8.06 -9.84
N VAL A 209 7.62 -8.07 -11.13
CA VAL A 209 6.94 -8.90 -12.14
C VAL A 209 7.38 -10.37 -12.01
N GLY A 210 6.42 -11.30 -12.06
CA GLY A 210 6.62 -12.73 -11.85
C GLY A 210 7.50 -13.43 -12.89
N SER A 211 7.70 -12.84 -14.08
CA SER A 211 8.61 -13.34 -15.12
C SER A 211 10.07 -13.50 -14.67
N SER A 212 10.44 -12.86 -13.56
CA SER A 212 11.79 -12.88 -13.00
C SER A 212 12.01 -13.93 -11.89
N GLY A 213 11.01 -14.76 -11.60
CA GLY A 213 11.14 -15.86 -10.63
C GLY A 213 12.04 -16.99 -11.15
N GLN A 214 12.99 -17.44 -10.34
CA GLN A 214 14.07 -18.32 -10.83
C GLN A 214 13.62 -19.78 -11.01
N ILE A 215 12.88 -20.36 -10.06
CA ILE A 215 12.14 -21.63 -10.09
C ILE A 215 11.26 -21.57 -8.83
N SER A 216 9.95 -21.80 -8.92
CA SER A 216 9.04 -21.85 -7.76
C SER A 216 7.58 -21.93 -8.17
N ILE A 217 6.70 -22.17 -7.19
CA ILE A 217 5.25 -21.94 -7.27
C ILE A 217 4.87 -20.58 -7.90
N PHE A 218 5.72 -19.55 -7.75
CA PHE A 218 5.49 -18.24 -8.38
C PHE A 218 5.74 -18.30 -9.89
N LYS A 219 6.81 -18.95 -10.34
CA LYS A 219 7.08 -19.12 -11.76
C LYS A 219 5.95 -19.90 -12.44
N ASP A 220 5.44 -20.94 -11.78
CA ASP A 220 4.33 -21.73 -12.29
C ASP A 220 3.05 -20.91 -12.37
N LEU A 221 2.74 -20.14 -11.32
CA LEU A 221 1.62 -19.18 -11.34
C LEU A 221 1.74 -18.19 -12.50
N PHE A 222 2.92 -17.60 -12.72
CA PHE A 222 3.13 -16.60 -13.77
C PHE A 222 2.93 -17.18 -15.18
N LYS A 223 3.41 -18.40 -15.40
CA LYS A 223 3.32 -19.10 -16.70
C LYS A 223 1.90 -19.55 -17.05
N LYS A 224 0.97 -19.62 -16.09
CA LYS A 224 -0.42 -20.00 -16.38
C LYS A 224 -1.04 -19.00 -17.37
N ASP A 225 -1.64 -19.53 -18.42
CA ASP A 225 -2.37 -18.75 -19.42
C ASP A 225 -3.50 -17.95 -18.76
N LYS A 226 -3.67 -16.68 -19.15
CA LYS A 226 -4.67 -15.80 -18.55
C LYS A 226 -6.10 -16.36 -18.67
N LYS A 227 -6.40 -17.14 -19.72
CA LYS A 227 -7.72 -17.75 -19.97
C LYS A 227 -7.99 -18.97 -19.10
N THR A 228 -6.97 -19.60 -18.54
CA THR A 228 -7.11 -20.81 -17.71
C THR A 228 -6.98 -20.53 -16.22
N ARG A 229 -6.61 -19.30 -15.84
CA ARG A 229 -6.54 -18.89 -14.43
C ARG A 229 -7.90 -18.93 -13.76
N THR A 230 -7.92 -19.51 -12.58
CA THR A 230 -9.04 -19.59 -11.65
C THR A 230 -8.91 -18.52 -10.56
N ALA A 231 -9.91 -18.43 -9.68
CA ALA A 231 -9.84 -17.56 -8.50
C ALA A 231 -8.66 -17.90 -7.57
N ASN A 232 -8.15 -19.14 -7.61
CA ASN A 232 -6.99 -19.58 -6.82
C ASN A 232 -5.65 -19.24 -7.49
N ASP A 233 -5.65 -18.82 -8.74
CA ASP A 233 -4.44 -18.45 -9.49
C ASP A 233 -4.10 -16.97 -9.26
N ASN A 234 -3.78 -16.65 -8.01
CA ASN A 234 -3.41 -15.31 -7.58
C ASN A 234 -2.20 -15.32 -6.65
N ILE A 235 -1.54 -14.16 -6.54
CA ILE A 235 -0.29 -14.04 -5.76
C ILE A 235 -0.48 -14.28 -4.26
N LYS A 236 -1.65 -13.93 -3.70
CA LYS A 236 -1.96 -14.19 -2.29
C LYS A 236 -1.93 -15.69 -2.02
N LYS A 237 -2.54 -16.48 -2.91
CA LYS A 237 -2.57 -17.94 -2.80
C LYS A 237 -1.17 -18.55 -2.95
N ALA A 238 -0.38 -18.09 -3.91
CA ALA A 238 1.01 -18.51 -4.02
C ALA A 238 1.84 -18.17 -2.77
N CYS A 239 1.68 -16.99 -2.18
CA CYS A 239 2.33 -16.65 -0.91
C CYS A 239 1.83 -17.53 0.25
N GLU A 240 0.52 -17.83 0.31
CA GLU A 240 -0.03 -18.75 1.32
C GLU A 240 0.61 -20.13 1.22
N ASP A 241 0.69 -20.68 0.01
CA ASP A 241 1.30 -21.98 -0.23
C ASP A 241 2.80 -21.91 0.10
N ALA A 242 3.51 -20.83 -0.27
CA ALA A 242 4.91 -20.60 0.07
C ALA A 242 5.16 -20.63 1.58
N TYR A 243 4.31 -19.94 2.35
CA TYR A 243 4.49 -19.80 3.80
C TYR A 243 4.33 -21.13 4.54
N LYS A 244 3.52 -22.05 3.99
CA LYS A 244 3.21 -23.36 4.59
C LYS A 244 4.25 -24.44 4.30
N LEU A 245 5.16 -24.21 3.36
CA LEU A 245 6.24 -25.12 3.05
C LEU A 245 7.18 -25.28 4.24
N ALA A 246 7.74 -26.48 4.41
CA ALA A 246 8.79 -26.71 5.39
C ALA A 246 10.02 -25.85 5.05
N THR A 247 10.77 -25.44 6.07
CA THR A 247 11.98 -24.61 5.88
C THR A 247 13.04 -25.26 4.98
N SER A 248 13.01 -26.59 4.83
CA SER A 248 13.90 -27.35 3.94
C SER A 248 13.50 -27.33 2.46
N GLU A 249 12.26 -26.97 2.11
CA GLU A 249 11.71 -27.05 0.74
C GLU A 249 12.03 -25.79 -0.11
N ASN A 250 13.32 -25.53 -0.31
CA ASN A 250 13.80 -24.33 -1.02
C ASN A 250 13.56 -24.35 -2.54
N ASP A 251 13.40 -25.54 -3.12
CA ASP A 251 13.15 -25.77 -4.54
C ASP A 251 11.71 -25.41 -4.95
N GLN A 252 10.76 -25.43 -4.01
CA GLN A 252 9.36 -25.08 -4.26
C GLN A 252 9.08 -23.57 -4.08
N ALA A 253 9.72 -22.93 -3.09
CA ALA A 253 9.70 -21.47 -2.94
C ALA A 253 11.01 -20.97 -2.34
N THR A 254 11.70 -20.10 -3.07
CA THR A 254 12.92 -19.48 -2.56
C THR A 254 12.60 -18.30 -1.64
N ASP A 255 13.47 -18.04 -0.67
CA ASP A 255 13.37 -16.86 0.20
C ASP A 255 13.40 -15.56 -0.63
N VAL A 256 14.13 -15.56 -1.75
CA VAL A 256 14.20 -14.44 -2.69
C VAL A 256 12.82 -14.15 -3.30
N ASP A 257 12.10 -15.18 -3.74
CA ASP A 257 10.75 -15.00 -4.29
C ASP A 257 9.76 -14.51 -3.22
N ILE A 258 9.82 -15.06 -2.00
CA ILE A 258 8.94 -14.63 -0.90
C ILE A 258 9.20 -13.15 -0.54
N LYS A 259 10.46 -12.77 -0.39
CA LYS A 259 10.88 -11.38 -0.14
C LYS A 259 10.45 -10.42 -1.24
N LYS A 260 10.43 -10.88 -2.49
CA LYS A 260 10.05 -10.07 -3.65
C LYS A 260 8.54 -9.90 -3.78
N PHE A 261 7.77 -10.97 -3.63
CA PHE A 261 6.35 -10.97 -3.99
C PHE A 261 5.42 -10.86 -2.79
N CYS A 262 5.86 -11.32 -1.61
CA CYS A 262 4.98 -11.46 -0.45
C CYS A 262 5.23 -10.41 0.63
N TYR A 263 6.35 -9.69 0.59
CA TYR A 263 6.64 -8.61 1.53
C TYR A 263 5.80 -7.37 1.26
N LEU A 264 5.51 -6.62 2.32
CA LEU A 264 4.88 -5.30 2.21
C LEU A 264 5.76 -4.39 1.35
N ILE A 265 7.06 -4.33 1.63
CA ILE A 265 8.05 -3.66 0.77
C ILE A 265 8.90 -4.75 0.10
N PRO A 266 8.80 -4.94 -1.23
CA PRO A 266 9.60 -5.90 -1.96
C PRO A 266 11.10 -5.71 -1.74
N GLU A 267 11.80 -6.74 -1.32
CA GLU A 267 13.27 -6.76 -1.36
C GLU A 267 13.70 -7.36 -2.70
N ILE A 268 14.15 -6.51 -3.62
CA ILE A 268 14.57 -6.91 -4.96
C ILE A 268 16.08 -6.90 -4.98
N ALA A 269 16.71 -8.05 -5.27
CA ALA A 269 18.14 -8.11 -5.47
C ALA A 269 18.54 -7.10 -6.55
N THR A 270 19.34 -6.11 -6.18
CA THR A 270 20.01 -5.25 -7.17
C THR A 270 21.00 -6.15 -7.90
N ALA A 271 20.88 -6.24 -9.22
CA ALA A 271 21.91 -6.88 -10.04
C ALA A 271 23.24 -6.19 -9.71
N SER A 272 24.15 -6.93 -9.06
CA SER A 272 25.52 -6.53 -8.80
C SER A 272 26.34 -6.57 -10.07
#